data_AF-A0A8S9HEW7-F1
#
_entry.id   AF-A0A8S9HEW7-F1
#
_cell.length_a   1.000
_cell.length_b   1.000
_cell.length_c   1.000
_cell.angle_alpha   90.00
_cell.angle_beta   90.00
_cell.angle_gamma   90.00
#
_symmetry.space_group_name_H-M   'P 1'
#
loop_
_entity.id
_entity.type
_entity.pdbx_description
1 polymer ?
#
loop_
_entity_poly.entity_id
_entity_poly.type
_entity_poly.pdbx_seq_one_letter_code
_entity_poly.pdbx_strand_id
1 'polypeptide(L)'
;MVTAAVVAYFFGKEMWDTGAGLVAAALIAIFPGYISRSVDNEAVAIFALLLKFYLFVKAVCWVSTCSIWRAYGCLLVDAGVFVPNLFEDNCDIGYSGWCYCFGCWHSVWLYISPCTGRFYSLLDPTHAKHHIPIIASVSEHQPTAWSSFMFDYHILLFLFPAGLYFCFKRLSDATIFIVMYGLTSLYFAGVMVRLIFVATPAICLISAIAVSATVKNLTSLLRAKQKVPQTGSSKGPGSSKASSKVTLDQAQPFQKNGAIALLVGVFYLLSRYAIHCTWVTSEAYSSPSIVLAARGAHGNRIIFDDYCEAYYWLTQNTPTDAKVMSWWDYGYQITAMGNRTVIVDNNTWNNTHIATVGRAMSSYEDKA
;
A
#
# COMPACT_ATOMS: atom_id res chain seq x y z
N MET A 1 1.29 4.62 11.23
CA MET A 1 2.48 4.31 10.40
C MET A 1 3.33 3.18 10.93
N VAL A 2 3.94 3.32 12.11
CA VAL A 2 4.83 2.29 12.69
C VAL A 2 4.13 0.92 12.77
N THR A 3 2.88 0.91 13.25
CA THR A 3 2.05 -0.29 13.32
C THR A 3 1.79 -0.92 11.94
N ALA A 4 1.53 -0.12 10.91
CA ALA A 4 1.35 -0.59 9.54
C ALA A 4 2.64 -1.21 8.97
N ALA A 5 3.81 -0.64 9.26
CA ALA A 5 5.10 -1.19 8.86
C ALA A 5 5.38 -2.54 9.54
N VAL A 6 5.03 -2.68 10.82
CA VAL A 6 5.14 -3.95 11.56
C VAL A 6 4.23 -5.03 10.96
N VAL A 7 2.98 -4.68 10.64
CA VAL A 7 2.05 -5.62 9.98
C VAL A 7 2.58 -6.00 8.58
N ALA A 8 3.10 -5.03 7.83
CA ALA A 8 3.71 -5.30 6.52
C ALA A 8 4.93 -6.21 6.62
N TYR A 9 5.75 -6.09 7.67
CA TYR A 9 6.85 -7.01 7.95
C TYR A 9 6.35 -8.45 8.11
N PHE A 10 5.36 -8.67 8.98
CA PHE A 10 4.80 -10.00 9.20
C PHE A 10 4.14 -10.54 7.93
N PHE A 11 3.47 -9.68 7.17
CA PHE A 11 2.84 -10.08 5.93
C PHE A 11 3.86 -10.48 4.85
N GLY A 12 4.91 -9.69 4.65
CA GLY A 12 6.01 -10.03 3.72
C GLY A 12 6.79 -11.28 4.15
N LYS A 13 6.96 -11.50 5.47
CA LYS A 13 7.63 -12.67 6.03
C LYS A 13 6.90 -13.97 5.67
N GLU A 14 5.57 -13.99 5.77
CA GLU A 14 4.78 -15.19 5.44
C GLU A 14 4.75 -15.49 3.94
N MET A 15 4.78 -14.46 3.09
CA MET A 15 4.69 -14.65 1.65
C MET A 15 5.97 -15.20 1.02
N TRP A 16 7.14 -14.74 1.49
CA TRP A 16 8.41 -15.11 0.87
C TRP A 16 9.49 -15.48 1.87
N ASP A 17 9.97 -14.48 2.63
CA ASP A 17 11.04 -14.65 3.59
C ASP A 17 11.18 -13.44 4.53
N THR A 18 11.97 -13.62 5.60
CA THR A 18 12.27 -12.55 6.57
C THR A 18 12.92 -11.31 5.94
N GLY A 19 13.77 -11.47 4.93
CA GLY A 19 14.39 -10.39 4.17
C GLY A 19 13.37 -9.58 3.35
N ALA A 20 12.44 -10.24 2.65
CA ALA A 20 11.35 -9.55 1.96
C ALA A 20 10.45 -8.78 2.94
N GLY A 21 10.17 -9.35 4.12
CA GLY A 21 9.44 -8.64 5.18
C GLY A 21 10.16 -7.36 5.64
N LEU A 22 11.47 -7.42 5.88
CA LEU A 22 12.25 -6.23 6.30
C LEU A 22 12.25 -5.15 5.23
N VAL A 23 12.45 -5.52 3.96
CA VAL A 23 12.42 -4.56 2.85
C VAL A 23 11.03 -3.96 2.69
N ALA A 24 9.96 -4.75 2.80
CA ALA A 24 8.58 -4.25 2.70
C ALA A 24 8.26 -3.23 3.79
N ALA A 25 8.65 -3.51 5.04
CA ALA A 25 8.45 -2.60 6.15
C ALA A 25 9.23 -1.29 5.96
N ALA A 26 10.47 -1.37 5.47
CA ALA A 26 11.27 -0.18 5.17
C ALA A 26 10.67 0.67 4.04
N LEU A 27 10.18 0.04 2.96
CA LEU A 27 9.58 0.75 1.83
C LEU A 27 8.28 1.46 2.21
N ILE A 28 7.41 0.82 2.98
CA ILE A 28 6.13 1.39 3.44
C ILE A 28 6.34 2.53 4.44
N ALA A 29 7.34 2.42 5.32
CA ALA A 29 7.59 3.41 6.35
C ALA A 29 7.93 4.80 5.80
N ILE A 30 8.57 4.85 4.63
CA ILE A 30 9.01 6.10 3.98
C ILE A 30 8.15 6.47 2.76
N PHE A 31 7.08 5.74 2.48
CA PHE A 31 6.31 5.94 1.26
C PHE A 31 5.54 7.28 1.29
N PRO A 32 5.78 8.19 0.33
CA PRO A 32 5.32 9.58 0.41
C PRO A 32 3.79 9.71 0.30
N GLY A 33 3.15 8.90 -0.55
CA GLY A 33 1.69 8.88 -0.68
C GLY A 33 0.95 8.35 0.57
N TYR A 34 1.64 7.60 1.44
CA TYR A 34 1.08 7.18 2.73
C TYR A 34 1.29 8.29 3.77
N ILE A 35 2.41 9.02 3.70
CA ILE A 35 2.70 10.16 4.58
C ILE A 35 1.68 11.27 4.38
N SER A 36 1.39 11.62 3.14
CA SER A 36 0.46 12.71 2.80
C SER A 36 -0.94 12.57 3.40
N ARG A 37 -1.41 11.34 3.63
CA ARG A 37 -2.78 11.06 4.13
C ARG A 37 -2.83 10.44 5.51
N SER A 38 -1.68 10.34 6.17
CA SER A 38 -1.58 9.74 7.50
C SER A 38 -2.08 10.63 8.64
N VAL A 39 -2.37 11.89 8.35
CA VAL A 39 -2.85 12.88 9.33
C VAL A 39 -4.35 12.67 9.63
N ASP A 40 -5.08 12.02 8.73
CA ASP A 40 -6.52 11.78 8.83
C ASP A 40 -6.88 10.32 9.16
N ASN A 41 -8.18 10.04 9.25
CA ASN A 41 -8.77 8.71 9.51
C ASN A 41 -8.29 7.60 8.54
N GLU A 42 -7.76 7.98 7.37
CA GLU A 42 -7.22 7.05 6.37
C GLU A 42 -6.01 6.25 6.88
N ALA A 43 -5.25 6.80 7.85
CA ALA A 43 -4.10 6.13 8.45
C ALA A 43 -4.49 4.81 9.15
N VAL A 44 -5.63 4.81 9.84
CA VAL A 44 -6.19 3.65 10.56
C VAL A 44 -6.76 2.64 9.57
N ALA A 45 -7.38 3.12 8.49
CA ALA A 45 -7.93 2.26 7.44
C ALA A 45 -6.85 1.39 6.77
N ILE A 46 -5.67 1.94 6.48
CA ILE A 46 -4.56 1.18 5.87
C ILE A 46 -4.01 0.14 6.84
N PHE A 47 -3.86 0.49 8.12
CA PHE A 47 -3.48 -0.48 9.14
C PHE A 47 -4.49 -1.64 9.23
N ALA A 48 -5.79 -1.33 9.30
CA ALA A 48 -6.84 -2.34 9.36
C ALA A 48 -6.90 -3.19 8.08
N LEU A 49 -6.67 -2.59 6.91
CA LEU A 49 -6.65 -3.29 5.62
C LEU A 49 -5.46 -4.26 5.54
N LEU A 50 -4.26 -3.80 5.89
CA LEU A 50 -3.07 -4.66 5.98
C LEU A 50 -3.25 -5.79 6.99
N LEU A 51 -3.84 -5.51 8.15
CA LEU A 51 -4.10 -6.51 9.17
C LEU A 51 -5.12 -7.56 8.69
N LYS A 52 -6.20 -7.13 8.03
CA LYS A 52 -7.20 -8.04 7.44
C LYS A 52 -6.58 -8.94 6.39
N PHE A 53 -5.78 -8.39 5.47
CA PHE A 53 -5.11 -9.19 4.44
C PHE A 53 -4.03 -10.12 5.01
N TYR A 54 -3.28 -9.68 6.02
CA TYR A 54 -2.35 -10.54 6.74
C TYR A 54 -3.06 -11.72 7.40
N LEU A 55 -4.14 -11.46 8.14
CA LEU A 55 -4.94 -12.50 8.80
C LEU A 55 -5.58 -13.45 7.77
N PHE A 56 -6.06 -12.92 6.65
CA PHE A 56 -6.60 -13.72 5.56
C PHE A 56 -5.56 -14.68 4.98
N VAL A 57 -4.37 -14.19 4.60
CA VAL A 57 -3.31 -15.04 4.05
C VAL A 57 -2.82 -16.04 5.08
N LYS A 58 -2.69 -15.64 6.35
CA LYS A 58 -2.36 -16.55 7.43
C LYS A 58 -3.40 -17.67 7.55
N ALA A 59 -4.68 -17.33 7.43
CA ALA A 59 -5.75 -18.33 7.50
C ALA A 59 -5.73 -19.28 6.30
N VAL A 60 -5.46 -18.80 5.08
CA VAL A 60 -5.28 -19.66 3.90
C VAL A 60 -4.10 -20.62 4.10
N CYS A 61 -2.95 -20.15 4.58
CA CYS A 61 -1.80 -21.01 4.87
C CYS A 61 -2.09 -22.05 5.98
N TRP A 62 -2.86 -21.67 7.00
CA TRP A 62 -3.32 -22.59 8.05
C TRP A 62 -4.24 -23.67 7.49
N VAL A 63 -5.22 -23.30 6.65
CA VAL A 63 -6.11 -24.26 5.99
C VAL A 63 -5.33 -25.22 5.11
N SER A 64 -4.41 -24.73 4.25
CA SER A 64 -3.59 -25.61 3.40
C SER A 64 -2.70 -26.56 4.23
N THR A 65 -2.16 -26.10 5.36
CA THR A 65 -1.35 -26.94 6.26
C THR A 65 -2.20 -27.99 6.99
N CYS A 66 -3.39 -27.61 7.46
CA CYS A 66 -4.37 -28.52 8.07
C CYS A 66 -4.89 -29.56 7.07
N SER A 67 -5.16 -29.18 5.82
CA SER A 67 -5.57 -30.10 4.75
C SER A 67 -4.46 -31.09 4.38
N ILE A 68 -3.20 -30.64 4.34
CA ILE A 68 -2.04 -31.53 4.13
C ILE A 68 -1.85 -32.47 5.33
N TRP A 69 -1.99 -31.98 6.56
CA TRP A 69 -1.95 -32.83 7.76
C TRP A 69 -3.11 -33.82 7.82
N ARG A 70 -4.30 -33.45 7.34
CA ARG A 70 -5.45 -34.35 7.20
C ARG A 70 -5.20 -35.41 6.14
N ALA A 71 -4.60 -35.06 5.00
CA ALA A 71 -4.20 -36.00 3.96
C ALA A 71 -3.08 -36.97 4.42
N TYR A 72 -2.08 -36.46 5.15
CA TYR A 72 -1.04 -37.28 5.78
C TYR A 72 -1.59 -38.17 6.90
N GLY A 73 -2.54 -37.66 7.69
CA GLY A 73 -3.26 -38.42 8.71
C GLY A 73 -4.07 -39.57 8.11
N CYS A 74 -4.83 -39.33 7.03
CA CYS A 74 -5.53 -40.39 6.30
C CYS A 74 -4.57 -41.44 5.72
N LEU A 75 -3.44 -41.02 5.13
CA LEU A 75 -2.41 -41.95 4.63
C LEU A 75 -1.75 -42.79 5.75
N LEU A 76 -1.60 -42.25 6.97
CA LEU A 76 -1.06 -42.96 8.13
C LEU A 76 -2.08 -43.88 8.80
N VAL A 77 -3.37 -43.57 8.71
CA VAL A 77 -4.48 -44.44 9.12
C VAL A 77 -4.60 -45.63 8.16
N ASP A 78 -4.47 -45.40 6.85
CA ASP A 78 -4.41 -46.47 5.84
C ASP A 78 -3.16 -47.35 5.98
N ALA A 79 -2.07 -46.81 6.55
CA ALA A 79 -0.84 -47.54 6.88
C ALA A 79 -0.86 -48.22 8.27
N GLY A 80 -1.94 -48.08 9.04
CA GLY A 80 -2.17 -48.81 10.30
C GLY A 80 -1.41 -48.32 11.54
N VAL A 81 -0.95 -47.05 11.59
CA VAL A 81 0.01 -46.60 12.63
C VAL A 81 -0.57 -45.65 13.71
N PHE A 82 -1.78 -45.08 13.61
CA PHE A 82 -2.24 -44.14 14.66
C PHE A 82 -3.76 -43.98 14.85
N VAL A 83 -4.18 -43.65 16.08
CA VAL A 83 -5.59 -43.52 16.53
C VAL A 83 -6.20 -42.17 16.09
N PRO A 84 -7.44 -42.11 15.54
CA PRO A 84 -7.97 -40.92 14.83
C PRO A 84 -8.57 -39.81 15.72
N ASN A 85 -8.97 -40.13 16.96
CA ASN A 85 -10.01 -39.37 17.66
C ASN A 85 -9.59 -38.07 18.37
N LEU A 86 -8.37 -37.57 18.20
CA LEU A 86 -7.91 -36.33 18.87
C LEU A 86 -7.60 -35.17 17.90
N PHE A 87 -7.53 -35.42 16.59
CA PHE A 87 -7.10 -34.44 15.58
C PHE A 87 -8.26 -33.87 14.74
N GLU A 88 -9.38 -34.60 14.61
CA GLU A 88 -10.57 -34.11 13.89
C GLU A 88 -11.22 -32.92 14.60
N ASP A 89 -11.33 -32.96 15.94
CA ASP A 89 -12.04 -31.92 16.69
C ASP A 89 -11.37 -30.53 16.63
N ASN A 90 -10.04 -30.46 16.55
CA ASN A 90 -9.32 -29.18 16.53
C ASN A 90 -9.27 -28.52 15.13
N CYS A 91 -9.36 -29.31 14.05
CA CYS A 91 -9.38 -28.78 12.67
C CYS A 91 -10.79 -28.32 12.26
N ASP A 92 -11.85 -29.00 12.71
CA ASP A 92 -13.24 -28.60 12.42
C ASP A 92 -13.66 -27.32 13.16
N ILE A 93 -13.05 -26.98 14.31
CA ILE A 93 -13.24 -25.68 14.97
C ILE A 93 -12.67 -24.52 14.10
N GLY A 94 -11.57 -24.76 13.39
CA GLY A 94 -10.98 -23.78 12.47
C GLY A 94 -11.80 -23.60 11.18
N TYR A 95 -12.29 -24.70 10.60
CA TYR A 95 -13.13 -24.69 9.40
C TYR A 95 -14.54 -24.16 9.68
N SER A 96 -15.13 -24.47 10.84
CA SER A 96 -16.42 -23.91 11.27
C SER A 96 -16.32 -22.42 11.58
N GLY A 97 -15.24 -21.95 12.21
CA GLY A 97 -14.97 -20.52 12.37
C GLY A 97 -14.79 -19.78 11.03
N TRP A 98 -14.19 -20.44 10.04
CA TRP A 98 -14.08 -19.94 8.67
C TRP A 98 -15.44 -19.89 7.96
N CYS A 99 -16.24 -20.96 8.02
CA CYS A 99 -17.60 -20.98 7.47
C CYS A 99 -18.55 -19.99 8.16
N TYR A 100 -18.37 -19.68 9.45
CA TYR A 100 -19.13 -18.64 10.14
C TYR A 100 -18.67 -17.23 9.74
N CYS A 101 -17.37 -16.97 9.60
CA CYS A 101 -16.88 -15.65 9.17
C CYS A 101 -17.12 -15.38 7.67
N PHE A 102 -16.90 -16.39 6.81
CA PHE A 102 -17.17 -16.32 5.38
C PHE A 102 -18.68 -16.41 5.10
N GLY A 103 -19.42 -17.17 5.89
CA GLY A 103 -20.89 -17.21 5.89
C GLY A 103 -21.49 -15.87 6.29
N CYS A 104 -21.02 -15.24 7.38
CA CYS A 104 -21.39 -13.87 7.71
C CYS A 104 -20.98 -12.88 6.60
N TRP A 105 -19.82 -13.04 5.97
CA TRP A 105 -19.39 -12.21 4.84
C TRP A 105 -20.30 -12.39 3.61
N HIS A 106 -20.73 -13.62 3.31
CA HIS A 106 -21.60 -13.96 2.19
C HIS A 106 -23.06 -13.58 2.45
N SER A 107 -23.54 -13.73 3.68
CA SER A 107 -24.86 -13.26 4.13
C SER A 107 -24.94 -11.73 4.15
N VAL A 108 -23.83 -11.05 4.46
CA VAL A 108 -23.70 -9.59 4.30
C VAL A 108 -23.67 -9.20 2.82
N TRP A 109 -23.05 -10.00 1.94
CA TRP A 109 -23.04 -9.77 0.50
C TRP A 109 -24.41 -9.98 -0.18
N LEU A 110 -25.23 -10.91 0.34
CA LEU A 110 -26.58 -11.18 -0.20
C LEU A 110 -27.61 -10.10 0.19
N TYR A 111 -27.31 -9.28 1.19
CA TYR A 111 -28.11 -8.12 1.64
C TYR A 111 -27.53 -6.78 1.12
N ILE A 112 -26.70 -6.80 0.07
CA ILE A 112 -26.15 -5.58 -0.53
C ILE A 112 -27.23 -4.89 -1.35
N SER A 113 -27.69 -3.74 -0.84
CA SER A 113 -28.32 -2.70 -1.64
C SER A 113 -27.43 -2.42 -2.86
N PRO A 114 -27.99 -2.19 -4.07
CA PRO A 114 -27.18 -1.99 -5.27
C PRO A 114 -26.03 -1.01 -5.01
N CYS A 115 -24.83 -1.34 -5.53
CA CYS A 115 -23.64 -0.50 -5.42
C CYS A 115 -24.01 0.97 -5.54
N THR A 116 -23.87 1.71 -4.44
CA THR A 116 -24.28 3.12 -4.33
C THR A 116 -23.63 3.92 -5.46
N GLY A 117 -24.23 5.01 -5.95
CA GLY A 117 -23.75 5.74 -7.14
C GLY A 117 -22.25 6.10 -7.14
N ARG A 118 -21.63 6.25 -5.96
CA ARG A 118 -20.17 6.41 -5.79
C ARG A 118 -19.36 5.16 -6.17
N PHE A 119 -19.82 3.94 -5.86
CA PHE A 119 -19.17 2.70 -6.31
C PHE A 119 -19.32 2.47 -7.81
N TYR A 120 -20.47 2.82 -8.39
CA TYR A 120 -20.69 2.71 -9.84
C TYR A 120 -19.77 3.68 -10.62
N SER A 121 -19.52 4.88 -10.07
CA SER A 121 -18.55 5.83 -10.64
C SER A 121 -17.10 5.33 -10.69
N LEU A 122 -16.75 4.34 -9.86
CA LEU A 122 -15.42 3.72 -9.85
C LEU A 122 -15.25 2.64 -10.92
N LEU A 123 -16.37 2.05 -11.39
CA LEU A 123 -16.37 1.06 -12.46
C LEU A 123 -16.54 1.71 -13.84
N ASP A 124 -17.31 2.80 -13.91
CA ASP A 124 -17.45 3.64 -15.09
C ASP A 124 -17.23 5.12 -14.76
N PRO A 125 -16.03 5.67 -15.01
CA PRO A 125 -15.72 7.08 -14.74
C PRO A 125 -16.49 8.05 -15.65
N THR A 126 -17.04 7.58 -16.78
CA THR A 126 -17.79 8.44 -17.70
C THR A 126 -19.18 8.79 -17.17
N HIS A 127 -19.84 7.85 -16.49
CA HIS A 127 -21.19 8.04 -15.95
C HIS A 127 -21.24 9.17 -14.89
N ALA A 128 -20.23 9.28 -14.03
CA ALA A 128 -20.18 10.27 -12.95
C ALA A 128 -20.00 11.70 -13.43
N LYS A 129 -19.17 11.90 -14.46
CA LYS A 129 -18.93 13.21 -15.07
C LYS A 129 -20.21 13.81 -15.67
N HIS A 130 -21.10 12.96 -16.19
CA HIS A 130 -22.31 13.42 -16.87
C HIS A 130 -23.53 13.59 -15.94
N HIS A 131 -23.64 12.80 -14.86
CA HIS A 131 -24.87 12.77 -14.05
C HIS A 131 -24.75 13.45 -12.68
N ILE A 132 -23.54 13.63 -12.13
CA ILE A 132 -23.37 14.22 -10.78
C ILE A 132 -22.14 15.17 -10.79
N PRO A 133 -22.30 16.45 -11.17
CA PRO A 133 -21.18 17.38 -11.33
C PRO A 133 -20.43 17.66 -10.01
N ILE A 134 -21.08 17.52 -8.85
CA ILE A 134 -20.43 17.68 -7.54
C ILE A 134 -19.32 16.64 -7.34
N ILE A 135 -19.55 15.38 -7.70
CA ILE A 135 -18.54 14.32 -7.56
C ILE A 135 -17.35 14.58 -8.50
N ALA A 136 -17.62 15.03 -9.73
CA ALA A 136 -16.58 15.37 -10.70
C ALA A 136 -15.80 16.65 -10.34
N SER A 137 -16.39 17.57 -9.57
CA SER A 137 -15.76 18.84 -9.18
C SER A 137 -14.65 18.69 -8.14
N VAL A 138 -14.65 17.60 -7.36
CA VAL A 138 -13.61 17.34 -6.36
C VAL A 138 -12.34 16.88 -7.07
N SER A 139 -11.24 17.59 -6.83
CA SER A 139 -9.92 17.28 -7.40
C SER A 139 -9.47 15.84 -7.10
N GLU A 140 -9.91 15.26 -5.98
CA GLU A 140 -9.60 13.89 -5.57
C GLU A 140 -10.27 12.79 -6.41
N HIS A 141 -11.37 13.12 -7.10
CA HIS A 141 -12.08 12.21 -8.00
C HIS A 141 -11.50 12.19 -9.43
N GLN A 142 -10.49 13.03 -9.70
CA GLN A 142 -9.86 13.09 -11.01
C GLN A 142 -8.98 11.84 -11.27
N PRO A 143 -8.84 11.45 -12.55
CA PRO A 143 -7.94 10.36 -12.93
C PRO A 143 -6.49 10.73 -12.66
N THR A 144 -5.67 9.72 -12.40
CA THR A 144 -4.24 9.91 -12.11
C THR A 144 -3.42 10.07 -13.39
N ALA A 145 -2.62 11.12 -13.44
CA ALA A 145 -1.62 11.27 -14.49
C ALA A 145 -0.41 10.37 -14.20
N TRP A 146 0.29 9.94 -15.26
CA TRP A 146 1.55 9.19 -15.15
C TRP A 146 2.60 9.89 -14.27
N SER A 147 2.66 11.22 -14.35
CA SER A 147 3.56 12.03 -13.53
C SER A 147 3.32 11.84 -12.04
N SER A 148 2.06 11.69 -11.61
CA SER A 148 1.70 11.42 -10.21
C SER A 148 2.15 10.03 -9.77
N PHE A 149 1.98 9.00 -10.61
CA PHE A 149 2.53 7.67 -10.31
C PHE A 149 4.06 7.68 -10.14
N MET A 150 4.77 8.43 -10.98
CA MET A 150 6.21 8.58 -10.86
C MET A 150 6.63 9.37 -9.62
N PHE A 151 5.88 10.42 -9.29
CA PHE A 151 6.12 11.24 -8.11
C PHE A 151 5.89 10.47 -6.79
N ASP A 152 4.90 9.57 -6.76
CA ASP A 152 4.60 8.80 -5.56
C ASP A 152 5.44 7.51 -5.45
N TYR A 153 5.56 6.75 -6.54
CA TYR A 153 6.18 5.42 -6.51
C TYR A 153 7.66 5.39 -6.91
N HIS A 154 8.18 6.41 -7.59
CA HIS A 154 9.57 6.50 -8.04
C HIS A 154 10.12 5.17 -8.59
N ILE A 155 10.99 4.50 -7.84
CA ILE A 155 11.63 3.24 -8.24
C ILE A 155 10.69 2.03 -8.13
N LEU A 156 9.69 2.06 -7.24
CA LEU A 156 8.77 0.94 -7.03
C LEU A 156 7.97 0.62 -8.30
N LEU A 157 7.71 1.63 -9.15
CA LEU A 157 7.01 1.40 -10.41
C LEU A 157 7.81 0.48 -11.36
N PHE A 158 9.14 0.57 -11.34
CA PHE A 158 10.00 -0.31 -12.13
C PHE A 158 10.24 -1.67 -11.46
N LEU A 159 10.23 -1.72 -10.13
CA LEU A 159 10.36 -2.97 -9.36
C LEU A 159 9.08 -3.81 -9.36
N PHE A 160 7.92 -3.18 -9.55
CA PHE A 160 6.63 -3.84 -9.50
C PHE A 160 6.47 -4.94 -10.59
N PRO A 161 6.74 -4.69 -11.89
CA PRO A 161 6.74 -5.74 -12.90
C PRO A 161 7.77 -6.85 -12.61
N ALA A 162 8.95 -6.49 -12.09
CA ALA A 162 9.97 -7.46 -11.71
C ALA A 162 9.51 -8.37 -10.56
N GLY A 163 8.80 -7.81 -9.58
CA GLY A 163 8.21 -8.56 -8.48
C GLY A 163 7.10 -9.50 -8.94
N LEU A 164 6.21 -9.02 -9.81
CA LEU A 164 5.17 -9.86 -10.42
C LEU A 164 5.78 -11.07 -11.14
N TYR A 165 6.87 -10.86 -11.89
CA TYR A 165 7.59 -11.95 -12.55
C TYR A 165 8.10 -13.02 -11.57
N PHE A 166 8.67 -12.61 -10.42
CA PHE A 166 9.10 -13.56 -9.39
C PHE A 166 7.92 -14.29 -8.72
N CYS A 167 6.79 -13.61 -8.52
CA CYS A 167 5.55 -14.23 -8.03
C CYS A 167 5.02 -15.28 -9.01
N PHE A 168 5.03 -15.00 -10.33
CA PHE A 168 4.63 -15.98 -11.35
C PHE A 168 5.59 -17.17 -11.48
N LYS A 169 6.87 -17.02 -11.11
CA LYS A 169 7.81 -18.15 -11.11
C LYS A 169 7.59 -19.13 -9.95
N ARG A 170 7.05 -18.66 -8.83
CA ARG A 170 6.81 -19.48 -7.64
C ARG A 170 5.36 -19.28 -7.19
N LEU A 171 4.44 -19.92 -7.90
CA LEU A 171 3.02 -19.90 -7.53
C LEU A 171 2.78 -20.68 -6.23
N SER A 172 2.40 -19.93 -5.20
CA SER A 172 1.71 -20.40 -4.00
C SER A 172 0.37 -19.66 -3.85
N ASP A 173 -0.56 -20.21 -3.08
CA ASP A 173 -1.87 -19.61 -2.82
C ASP A 173 -1.75 -18.15 -2.33
N ALA A 174 -0.77 -17.88 -1.47
CA ALA A 174 -0.46 -16.54 -0.96
C ALA A 174 0.04 -15.59 -2.07
N THR A 175 0.90 -16.07 -2.97
CA THR A 175 1.41 -15.24 -4.10
C THR A 175 0.34 -14.97 -5.16
N ILE A 176 -0.65 -15.86 -5.33
CA ILE A 176 -1.77 -15.63 -6.24
C ILE A 176 -2.65 -14.49 -5.70
N PHE A 177 -2.92 -14.50 -4.39
CA PHE A 177 -3.68 -13.45 -3.73
C PHE A 177 -3.02 -12.06 -3.89
N ILE A 178 -1.71 -11.94 -3.65
CA ILE A 178 -1.01 -10.65 -3.78
C ILE A 178 -0.96 -10.15 -5.22
N VAL A 179 -0.86 -11.04 -6.22
CA VAL A 179 -0.91 -10.67 -7.64
C VAL A 179 -2.29 -10.12 -8.00
N MET A 180 -3.36 -10.81 -7.60
CA MET A 180 -4.74 -10.34 -7.82
C MET A 180 -5.02 -9.01 -7.14
N TYR A 181 -4.57 -8.86 -5.89
CA TYR A 181 -4.68 -7.59 -5.15
C TYR A 181 -3.87 -6.48 -5.83
N GLY A 182 -2.64 -6.76 -6.27
CA GLY A 182 -1.78 -5.81 -6.97
C GLY A 182 -2.36 -5.30 -8.28
N LEU A 183 -2.87 -6.19 -9.13
CA LEU A 183 -3.47 -5.81 -10.42
C LEU A 183 -4.77 -5.03 -10.23
N THR A 184 -5.63 -5.49 -9.33
CA THR A 184 -6.93 -4.84 -9.06
C THR A 184 -6.75 -3.47 -8.45
N SER A 185 -5.84 -3.33 -7.47
CA SER A 185 -5.58 -2.04 -6.83
C SER A 185 -4.88 -1.05 -7.76
N LEU A 186 -4.00 -1.51 -8.66
CA LEU A 186 -3.38 -0.66 -9.67
C LEU A 186 -4.41 -0.11 -10.67
N TYR A 187 -5.38 -0.92 -11.09
CA TYR A 187 -6.49 -0.46 -11.93
C TYR A 187 -7.29 0.65 -11.24
N PHE A 188 -7.71 0.44 -9.99
CA PHE A 188 -8.47 1.44 -9.24
C PHE A 188 -7.64 2.71 -8.94
N ALA A 189 -6.33 2.59 -8.72
CA ALA A 189 -5.44 3.74 -8.59
C ALA A 189 -5.30 4.54 -9.90
N GLY A 190 -5.50 3.91 -11.06
CA GLY A 190 -5.55 4.57 -12.37
C GLY A 190 -6.83 5.40 -12.57
N VAL A 191 -7.95 4.93 -12.04
CA VAL A 191 -9.26 5.59 -12.21
C VAL A 191 -9.39 6.83 -11.32
N MET A 192 -8.85 6.82 -10.10
CA MET A 192 -9.03 7.90 -9.13
C MET A 192 -7.76 8.17 -8.31
N VAL A 193 -7.34 9.43 -8.19
CA VAL A 193 -6.15 9.82 -7.42
C VAL A 193 -6.27 9.53 -5.94
N ARG A 194 -7.48 9.48 -5.39
CA ARG A 194 -7.65 9.04 -4.01
C ARG A 194 -7.29 7.57 -3.82
N LEU A 195 -7.48 6.68 -4.79
CA LEU A 195 -7.26 5.23 -4.60
C LEU A 195 -5.78 4.81 -4.66
N ILE A 196 -4.87 5.76 -4.89
CA ILE A 196 -3.43 5.48 -4.95
C ILE A 196 -2.89 4.88 -3.64
N PHE A 197 -3.42 5.29 -2.48
CA PHE A 197 -3.01 4.74 -1.18
C PHE A 197 -3.43 3.27 -0.99
N VAL A 198 -4.50 2.82 -1.65
CA VAL A 198 -4.98 1.42 -1.54
C VAL A 198 -4.07 0.48 -2.32
N ALA A 199 -3.43 0.97 -3.39
CA ALA A 199 -2.43 0.23 -4.16
C ALA A 199 -1.05 0.19 -3.51
N THR A 200 -0.76 1.16 -2.63
CA THR A 200 0.55 1.30 -1.98
C THR A 200 1.04 0.02 -1.28
N PRO A 201 0.25 -0.64 -0.41
CA PRO A 201 0.74 -1.82 0.30
C PRO A 201 1.06 -2.97 -0.66
N ALA A 202 0.23 -3.17 -1.70
CA ALA A 202 0.46 -4.20 -2.72
C ALA A 202 1.77 -3.96 -3.47
N ILE A 203 1.97 -2.73 -3.97
CA ILE A 203 3.16 -2.36 -4.74
C ILE A 203 4.43 -2.47 -3.91
N CYS A 204 4.40 -2.04 -2.64
CA CYS A 204 5.54 -2.15 -1.73
C CYS A 204 5.92 -3.61 -1.46
N LEU A 205 4.94 -4.48 -1.22
CA LEU A 205 5.19 -5.90 -0.95
C LEU A 205 5.75 -6.64 -2.17
N ILE A 206 5.16 -6.42 -3.34
CA ILE A 206 5.63 -7.03 -4.60
C ILE A 206 7.04 -6.52 -4.94
N SER A 207 7.29 -5.23 -4.78
CA SER A 207 8.63 -4.64 -4.99
C SER A 207 9.65 -5.17 -3.99
N ALA A 208 9.25 -5.38 -2.73
CA ALA A 208 10.13 -5.95 -1.70
C ALA A 208 10.51 -7.41 -1.99
N ILE A 209 9.58 -8.21 -2.52
CA ILE A 209 9.87 -9.58 -3.00
C ILE A 209 10.91 -9.54 -4.12
N ALA A 210 10.77 -8.60 -5.08
CA ALA A 210 11.73 -8.44 -6.18
C ALA A 210 13.15 -8.14 -5.67
N VAL A 211 13.27 -7.21 -4.72
CA VAL A 211 14.55 -6.82 -4.11
C VAL A 211 15.14 -7.99 -3.31
N SER A 212 14.35 -8.63 -2.45
CA SER A 212 14.83 -9.74 -1.61
C SER A 212 15.29 -10.93 -2.46
N ALA A 213 14.52 -11.32 -3.47
CA ALA A 213 14.88 -12.40 -4.39
C ALA A 213 16.19 -12.09 -5.14
N THR A 214 16.34 -10.85 -5.62
CA THR A 214 17.55 -10.41 -6.31
C THR A 214 18.77 -10.45 -5.39
N VAL A 215 18.66 -9.88 -4.18
CA VAL A 215 19.75 -9.86 -3.19
C VAL A 215 20.14 -11.27 -2.75
N LYS A 216 19.19 -12.16 -2.53
CA LYS A 216 19.46 -13.56 -2.16
C LYS A 216 20.18 -14.33 -3.25
N ASN A 217 19.72 -14.22 -4.49
CA ASN A 217 20.35 -14.88 -5.63
C ASN A 217 21.79 -14.40 -5.82
N LEU A 218 22.05 -13.11 -5.66
CA LEU A 218 23.41 -12.56 -5.73
C LEU A 218 24.28 -13.05 -4.57
N THR A 219 23.74 -13.05 -3.34
CA THR A 219 24.49 -13.45 -2.15
C THR A 219 24.81 -14.95 -2.16
N SER A 220 23.91 -15.80 -2.67
CA SER A 220 24.16 -17.24 -2.81
C SER A 220 25.24 -17.53 -3.85
N LEU A 221 25.27 -16.79 -4.97
CA LEU A 221 26.33 -16.90 -5.97
C LEU A 221 27.72 -16.49 -5.42
N LEU A 222 27.76 -15.46 -4.57
CA LEU A 222 28.99 -15.04 -3.89
C LEU A 222 29.47 -16.09 -2.86
N ARG A 223 28.54 -16.64 -2.07
CA ARG A 223 28.84 -17.61 -1.01
C ARG A 223 29.19 -19.01 -1.54
N ALA A 224 28.49 -19.49 -2.59
CA ALA A 224 28.73 -20.80 -3.20
C ALA A 224 30.14 -20.89 -3.82
N LYS A 225 30.68 -19.77 -4.32
CA LYS A 225 32.05 -19.68 -4.86
C LYS A 225 33.13 -19.41 -3.79
N GLN A 226 32.78 -19.29 -2.51
CA GLN A 226 33.73 -19.08 -1.40
C GLN A 226 34.11 -20.37 -0.67
N LYS A 227 33.39 -21.49 -0.87
CA LYS A 227 33.82 -22.81 -0.41
C LYS A 227 34.97 -23.33 -1.30
N VAL A 228 36.19 -22.92 -1.01
CA VAL A 228 37.43 -23.61 -1.44
C VAL A 228 37.87 -24.53 -0.27
N PRO A 229 38.38 -25.75 -0.52
CA PRO A 229 38.35 -26.86 0.41
C PRO A 229 39.34 -26.67 1.57
N GLN A 230 38.89 -26.94 2.79
CA GLN A 230 39.79 -27.28 3.89
C GLN A 230 40.24 -28.74 3.70
N THR A 231 41.44 -28.95 3.17
CA THR A 231 42.14 -30.24 3.25
C THR A 231 43.30 -30.12 4.23
N GLY A 232 43.09 -30.68 5.44
CA GLY A 232 44.14 -31.01 6.38
C GLY A 232 44.19 -32.53 6.61
N SER A 233 45.16 -33.18 5.97
CA SER A 233 45.79 -34.48 6.32
C SER A 233 44.97 -35.79 6.25
N SER A 234 45.23 -36.62 5.23
CA SER A 234 46.03 -37.86 5.36
C SER A 234 46.13 -38.62 4.01
N LYS A 235 47.20 -39.42 3.87
CA LYS A 235 47.81 -39.93 2.62
C LYS A 235 47.15 -41.20 2.05
N GLY A 236 47.26 -41.40 0.72
CA GLY A 236 47.18 -42.71 0.05
C GLY A 236 47.10 -42.61 -1.49
N PRO A 237 47.95 -43.30 -2.29
CA PRO A 237 48.00 -43.14 -3.74
C PRO A 237 47.15 -44.20 -4.49
N GLY A 238 46.45 -43.80 -5.55
CA GLY A 238 45.73 -44.74 -6.42
C GLY A 238 44.94 -44.08 -7.56
N SER A 239 45.57 -43.99 -8.74
CA SER A 239 45.01 -44.04 -10.10
C SER A 239 43.49 -43.77 -10.31
N SER A 240 43.14 -42.72 -11.06
CA SER A 240 42.58 -42.87 -12.43
C SER A 240 42.10 -41.53 -13.04
N LYS A 241 42.50 -41.33 -14.31
CA LYS A 241 41.99 -40.46 -15.38
C LYS A 241 40.81 -39.51 -15.08
N ALA A 242 41.05 -38.21 -15.30
CA ALA A 242 40.12 -37.35 -16.05
C ALA A 242 40.86 -36.13 -16.62
N SER A 243 41.16 -36.21 -17.91
CA SER A 243 41.53 -35.08 -18.77
C SER A 243 40.38 -34.06 -18.81
N SER A 244 40.72 -32.79 -19.08
CA SER A 244 39.84 -31.63 -19.34
C SER A 244 39.21 -30.88 -18.16
N LYS A 245 40.06 -30.16 -17.40
CA LYS A 245 39.66 -28.93 -16.68
C LYS A 245 40.74 -27.86 -16.86
N VAL A 246 40.85 -27.30 -18.06
CA VAL A 246 41.73 -26.14 -18.34
C VAL A 246 41.00 -25.15 -19.26
N THR A 247 39.76 -24.75 -18.94
CA THR A 247 39.09 -23.61 -19.59
C THR A 247 37.89 -23.06 -18.78
N LEU A 248 37.99 -22.89 -17.46
CA LEU A 248 36.89 -22.26 -16.70
C LEU A 248 37.33 -21.43 -15.48
N ASP A 249 38.56 -20.92 -15.43
CA ASP A 249 39.00 -20.07 -14.31
C ASP A 249 38.93 -18.57 -14.62
N GLN A 250 38.80 -18.17 -15.90
CA GLN A 250 38.79 -16.75 -16.30
C GLN A 250 37.39 -16.11 -16.35
N ALA A 251 36.30 -16.91 -16.39
CA ALA A 251 34.91 -16.43 -16.30
C ALA A 251 34.42 -16.23 -14.84
N GLN A 252 35.18 -16.76 -13.86
CA GLN A 252 34.89 -16.67 -12.44
C GLN A 252 35.00 -15.24 -11.85
N PRO A 253 36.03 -14.43 -12.16
CA PRO A 253 36.16 -13.06 -11.64
C PRO A 253 35.14 -12.09 -12.27
N PHE A 254 34.79 -12.25 -13.56
CA PHE A 254 33.79 -11.41 -14.22
C PHE A 254 32.39 -11.59 -13.61
N GLN A 255 31.99 -12.82 -13.31
CA GLN A 255 30.72 -13.10 -12.64
C GLN A 255 30.70 -12.60 -11.18
N LYS A 256 31.82 -12.66 -10.45
CA LYS A 256 31.91 -12.09 -9.09
C LYS A 256 31.84 -10.57 -9.12
N ASN A 257 32.60 -9.93 -10.01
CA ASN A 257 32.59 -8.47 -10.18
C ASN A 257 31.21 -7.99 -10.65
N GLY A 258 30.55 -8.73 -11.55
CA GLY A 258 29.19 -8.46 -11.99
C GLY A 258 28.15 -8.62 -10.87
N ALA A 259 28.26 -9.66 -10.04
CA ALA A 259 27.36 -9.84 -8.90
C ALA A 259 27.51 -8.74 -7.83
N ILE A 260 28.76 -8.33 -7.56
CA ILE A 260 29.04 -7.21 -6.66
C ILE A 260 28.51 -5.90 -7.24
N ALA A 261 28.74 -5.63 -8.53
CA ALA A 261 28.22 -4.44 -9.20
C ALA A 261 26.70 -4.38 -9.17
N LEU A 262 26.00 -5.50 -9.34
CA LEU A 262 24.54 -5.56 -9.31
C LEU A 262 24.00 -5.36 -7.89
N LEU A 263 24.71 -5.86 -6.86
CA LEU A 263 24.35 -5.64 -5.45
C LEU A 263 24.52 -4.17 -5.06
N VAL A 264 25.63 -3.54 -5.49
CA VAL A 264 25.85 -2.10 -5.34
C VAL A 264 24.78 -1.30 -6.09
N GLY A 265 24.39 -1.74 -7.29
CA GLY A 265 23.29 -1.15 -8.06
C GLY A 265 21.96 -1.17 -7.31
N VAL A 266 21.56 -2.31 -6.73
CA VAL A 266 20.35 -2.43 -5.91
C VAL A 266 20.42 -1.50 -4.69
N PHE A 267 21.56 -1.45 -4.00
CA PHE A 267 21.76 -0.55 -2.87
C PHE A 267 21.66 0.94 -3.27
N TYR A 268 22.24 1.31 -4.41
CA TYR A 268 22.16 2.66 -4.96
C TYR A 268 20.70 3.05 -5.28
N LEU A 269 19.93 2.16 -5.92
CA LEU A 269 18.52 2.39 -6.24
C LEU A 269 17.67 2.61 -4.98
N LEU A 270 17.86 1.80 -3.93
CA LEU A 270 17.16 1.97 -2.65
C LEU A 270 17.55 3.27 -1.94
N SER A 271 18.83 3.66 -2.03
CA SER A 271 19.31 4.93 -1.47
C SER A 271 18.70 6.13 -2.19
N ARG A 272 18.62 6.09 -3.53
CA ARG A 272 17.96 7.13 -4.33
C ARG A 272 16.47 7.25 -4.02
N TYR A 273 15.80 6.12 -3.80
CA TYR A 273 14.41 6.10 -3.35
C TYR A 273 14.23 6.81 -2.00
N ALA A 274 15.06 6.52 -1.00
CA ALA A 274 14.97 7.18 0.30
C ALA A 274 15.18 8.71 0.23
N ILE A 275 16.15 9.16 -0.57
CA ILE A 275 16.39 10.59 -0.79
C ILE A 275 15.17 11.24 -1.48
N HIS A 276 14.62 10.59 -2.50
CA HIS A 276 13.45 11.08 -3.22
C HIS A 276 12.22 11.19 -2.30
N CYS A 277 11.91 10.14 -1.53
CA CYS A 277 10.79 10.16 -0.58
C CYS A 277 10.93 11.26 0.47
N THR A 278 12.15 11.48 0.96
CA THR A 278 12.43 12.56 1.93
C THR A 278 12.18 13.93 1.29
N TRP A 279 12.68 14.16 0.08
CA TRP A 279 12.50 15.42 -0.65
C TRP A 279 11.03 15.70 -0.99
N VAL A 280 10.30 14.68 -1.48
CA VAL A 280 8.87 14.80 -1.77
C VAL A 280 8.08 15.13 -0.50
N THR A 281 8.38 14.44 0.59
CA THR A 281 7.70 14.67 1.88
C THR A 281 7.98 16.07 2.42
N SER A 282 9.21 16.55 2.33
CA SER A 282 9.57 17.88 2.82
C SER A 282 8.96 18.99 1.97
N GLU A 283 9.00 18.90 0.64
CA GLU A 283 8.59 20.03 -0.21
C GLU A 283 7.10 20.01 -0.58
N ALA A 284 6.52 18.84 -0.83
CA ALA A 284 5.16 18.75 -1.38
C ALA A 284 4.08 18.44 -0.34
N TYR A 285 4.41 17.68 0.71
CA TYR A 285 3.41 17.23 1.69
C TYR A 285 3.47 17.93 3.05
N SER A 286 4.55 18.67 3.35
CA SER A 286 4.70 19.36 4.64
C SER A 286 4.13 20.79 4.68
N SER A 287 3.41 21.22 3.63
CA SER A 287 2.78 22.55 3.58
C SER A 287 1.44 22.57 4.33
N PRO A 288 1.29 23.39 5.38
CA PRO A 288 0.00 23.56 6.05
C PRO A 288 -0.99 24.26 5.10
N SER A 289 -2.23 23.79 5.04
CA SER A 289 -3.27 24.35 4.17
C SER A 289 -3.92 25.63 4.71
N ILE A 290 -3.80 25.89 6.03
CA ILE A 290 -4.42 27.06 6.67
C ILE A 290 -3.52 28.29 6.70
N VAL A 291 -2.21 28.08 6.70
CA VAL A 291 -1.23 29.16 6.76
C VAL A 291 -0.45 29.14 5.45
N LEU A 292 -0.64 30.19 4.66
CA LEU A 292 0.00 30.32 3.36
C LEU A 292 1.43 30.83 3.57
N ALA A 293 2.42 30.10 3.06
CA ALA A 293 3.81 30.53 3.09
C ALA A 293 4.25 30.98 1.70
N ALA A 294 4.65 32.25 1.57
CA ALA A 294 5.31 32.76 0.38
C ALA A 294 6.80 32.98 0.63
N ARG A 295 7.60 32.81 -0.43
CA ARG A 295 9.01 33.21 -0.42
C ARG A 295 9.12 34.61 -1.04
N GLY A 296 9.57 35.58 -0.25
CA GLY A 296 9.87 36.93 -0.75
C GLY A 296 11.07 36.93 -1.70
N ALA A 297 11.27 38.05 -2.42
CA ALA A 297 12.34 38.20 -3.42
C ALA A 297 13.76 37.92 -2.88
N HIS A 298 13.97 38.05 -1.56
CA HIS A 298 15.25 37.83 -0.89
C HIS A 298 15.34 36.48 -0.14
N GLY A 299 14.40 35.54 -0.39
CA GLY A 299 14.40 34.23 0.27
C GLY A 299 13.82 34.20 1.68
N ASN A 300 13.38 35.35 2.22
CA ASN A 300 12.64 35.43 3.48
C ASN A 300 11.28 34.73 3.34
N ARG A 301 10.94 33.86 4.29
CA ARG A 301 9.62 33.22 4.35
C ARG A 301 8.63 34.20 4.98
N ILE A 302 7.71 34.71 4.17
CA ILE A 302 6.58 35.52 4.63
C ILE A 302 5.41 34.56 4.83
N ILE A 303 4.80 34.64 6.00
CA ILE A 303 3.70 33.76 6.40
C ILE A 303 2.44 34.63 6.45
N PHE A 304 1.42 34.24 5.70
CA PHE A 304 0.10 34.87 5.72
C PHE A 304 -0.86 33.99 6.52
N ASP A 305 -1.38 34.53 7.61
CA ASP A 305 -2.31 33.89 8.55
C ASP A 305 -3.73 34.48 8.49
N ASP A 306 -4.06 35.14 7.38
CA ASP A 306 -5.33 35.83 7.12
C ASP A 306 -6.58 34.98 7.42
N TYR A 307 -6.54 33.67 7.14
CA TYR A 307 -7.65 32.76 7.45
C TYR A 307 -7.90 32.66 8.96
N CYS A 308 -6.84 32.47 9.75
CA CYS A 308 -6.93 32.39 11.20
C CYS A 308 -7.40 33.72 11.79
N GLU A 309 -6.86 34.84 11.31
CA GLU A 309 -7.26 36.18 11.75
C GLU A 309 -8.74 36.43 11.44
N ALA A 310 -9.20 36.12 10.23
CA ALA A 310 -10.59 36.29 9.84
C ALA A 310 -11.54 35.43 10.70
N TYR A 311 -11.21 34.16 10.97
CA TYR A 311 -12.01 33.30 11.84
C TYR A 311 -12.00 33.79 13.29
N TYR A 312 -10.88 34.31 13.77
CA TYR A 312 -10.78 34.88 15.11
C TYR A 312 -11.61 36.16 15.24
N TRP A 313 -11.53 37.05 14.25
CA TRP A 313 -12.37 38.26 14.17
C TRP A 313 -13.86 37.90 14.19
N LEU A 314 -14.26 36.91 13.40
CA LEU A 314 -15.64 36.43 13.33
C LEU A 314 -16.11 35.94 14.70
N THR A 315 -15.25 35.23 15.43
CA THR A 315 -15.54 34.69 16.75
C THR A 315 -15.75 35.78 17.79
N GLN A 316 -14.99 36.88 17.72
CA GLN A 316 -15.01 37.94 18.73
C GLN A 316 -16.05 39.04 18.46
N ASN A 317 -16.32 39.35 17.18
CA ASN A 317 -17.08 40.54 16.81
C ASN A 317 -18.51 40.26 16.35
N THR A 318 -18.92 39.00 16.25
CA THR A 318 -20.29 38.64 15.85
C THR A 318 -21.08 37.99 16.99
N PRO A 319 -22.42 38.12 17.01
CA PRO A 319 -23.28 37.37 17.92
C PRO A 319 -23.08 35.86 17.80
N THR A 320 -23.33 35.11 18.88
CA THR A 320 -23.15 33.64 18.91
C THR A 320 -24.14 32.89 18.01
N ASP A 321 -25.28 33.50 17.69
CA ASP A 321 -26.33 32.97 16.81
C ASP A 321 -26.17 33.43 15.34
N ALA A 322 -25.10 34.16 15.03
CA ALA A 322 -24.81 34.60 13.67
C ALA A 322 -24.61 33.38 12.74
N LYS A 323 -25.28 33.42 11.59
CA LYS A 323 -25.22 32.39 10.55
C LYS A 323 -24.30 32.87 9.43
N VAL A 324 -23.33 32.05 9.08
CA VAL A 324 -22.32 32.37 8.09
C VAL A 324 -22.56 31.53 6.84
N MET A 325 -22.72 32.22 5.71
CA MET A 325 -22.83 31.60 4.40
C MET A 325 -21.44 31.57 3.76
N SER A 326 -20.97 30.39 3.39
CA SER A 326 -19.72 30.20 2.66
C SER A 326 -19.90 29.08 1.63
N TRP A 327 -18.91 28.95 0.74
CA TRP A 327 -18.79 27.72 -0.05
C TRP A 327 -18.56 26.50 0.86
N TRP A 328 -18.94 25.32 0.38
CA TRP A 328 -18.97 24.08 1.17
C TRP A 328 -17.59 23.64 1.66
N ASP A 329 -16.53 23.96 0.91
CA ASP A 329 -15.13 23.66 1.27
C ASP A 329 -14.74 24.17 2.67
N TYR A 330 -15.23 25.37 3.03
CA TYR A 330 -14.85 26.07 4.27
C TYR A 330 -15.74 25.76 5.47
N GLY A 331 -16.82 25.00 5.29
CA GLY A 331 -17.84 24.82 6.34
C GLY A 331 -17.29 24.24 7.64
N TYR A 332 -16.42 23.23 7.55
CA TYR A 332 -15.77 22.65 8.74
C TYR A 332 -14.77 23.61 9.40
N GLN A 333 -14.02 24.39 8.61
CA GLN A 333 -13.05 25.36 9.15
C GLN A 333 -13.76 26.47 9.93
N ILE A 334 -14.84 27.04 9.37
CA ILE A 334 -15.63 28.09 10.04
C ILE A 334 -16.27 27.57 11.32
N THR A 335 -16.79 26.33 11.31
CA THR A 335 -17.40 25.74 12.51
C THR A 335 -16.35 25.48 13.59
N ALA A 336 -15.20 24.92 13.23
CA ALA A 336 -14.15 24.54 14.18
C ALA A 336 -13.38 25.74 14.75
N MET A 337 -13.06 26.74 13.92
CA MET A 337 -12.22 27.89 14.31
C MET A 337 -13.02 29.16 14.55
N GLY A 338 -14.05 29.40 13.75
CA GLY A 338 -14.94 30.56 13.90
C GLY A 338 -16.05 30.36 14.94
N ASN A 339 -16.30 29.11 15.37
CA ASN A 339 -17.38 28.75 16.31
C ASN A 339 -18.72 29.43 15.98
N ARG A 340 -19.13 29.34 14.70
CA ARG A 340 -20.40 29.89 14.20
C ARG A 340 -21.18 28.85 13.41
N THR A 341 -22.48 29.09 13.31
CA THR A 341 -23.37 28.23 12.55
C THR A 341 -23.16 28.46 11.06
N VAL A 342 -22.79 27.41 10.32
CA VAL A 342 -22.64 27.45 8.85
C VAL A 342 -23.89 26.95 8.16
N ILE A 343 -24.20 27.53 7.00
CA ILE A 343 -25.34 27.10 6.18
C ILE A 343 -25.00 25.81 5.42
N VAL A 344 -23.81 25.70 4.83
CA VAL A 344 -23.39 24.53 4.05
C VAL A 344 -22.09 23.97 4.60
N ASP A 345 -22.00 22.64 4.63
CA ASP A 345 -20.84 21.89 5.11
C ASP A 345 -20.20 21.02 4.03
N ASN A 346 -19.01 20.50 4.34
CA ASN A 346 -18.21 19.65 3.44
C ASN A 346 -18.72 18.20 3.40
N ASN A 347 -19.78 17.84 4.13
CA ASN A 347 -20.36 16.50 4.06
C ASN A 347 -21.19 16.30 2.78
N THR A 348 -21.76 17.38 2.23
CA THR A 348 -22.46 17.40 0.94
C THR A 348 -23.62 16.42 0.80
N TRP A 349 -24.31 16.10 1.90
CA TRP A 349 -25.43 15.13 1.89
C TRP A 349 -26.65 15.63 1.11
N ASN A 350 -26.89 16.94 1.11
CA ASN A 350 -28.04 17.56 0.46
C ASN A 350 -27.60 18.48 -0.70
N ASN A 351 -27.67 17.94 -1.92
CA ASN A 351 -27.25 18.65 -3.13
C ASN A 351 -28.12 19.87 -3.46
N THR A 352 -29.41 19.86 -3.10
CA THR A 352 -30.29 21.00 -3.40
C THR A 352 -29.94 22.20 -2.53
N HIS A 353 -29.51 21.97 -1.29
CA HIS A 353 -29.06 23.02 -0.40
C HIS A 353 -27.79 23.73 -0.92
N ILE A 354 -26.83 22.94 -1.41
CA ILE A 354 -25.61 23.46 -2.04
C ILE A 354 -25.96 24.23 -3.32
N ALA A 355 -26.87 23.70 -4.13
CA ALA A 355 -27.30 24.36 -5.36
C ALA A 355 -27.94 25.73 -5.09
N THR A 356 -28.71 25.86 -4.01
CA THR A 356 -29.28 27.16 -3.58
C THR A 356 -28.18 28.15 -3.20
N VAL A 357 -27.17 27.72 -2.45
CA VAL A 357 -26.02 28.57 -2.10
C VAL A 357 -25.22 28.97 -3.33
N GLY A 358 -24.97 28.03 -4.25
CA GLY A 358 -24.31 28.32 -5.52
C GLY A 358 -25.11 29.27 -6.41
N ARG A 359 -26.44 29.15 -6.42
CA ARG A 359 -27.32 30.08 -7.13
C ARG A 359 -27.20 31.49 -6.54
N ALA A 360 -27.31 31.63 -5.22
CA ALA A 360 -27.19 32.93 -4.54
C ALA A 360 -25.81 33.57 -4.80
N MET A 361 -24.72 32.80 -4.81
CA MET A 361 -23.36 33.32 -5.10
C MET A 361 -23.11 33.66 -6.58
N SER A 362 -23.96 33.20 -7.50
CA SER A 362 -23.81 33.42 -8.95
C SER A 362 -24.90 34.30 -9.56
N SER A 363 -25.85 34.78 -8.75
CA SER A 363 -26.90 35.73 -9.15
C SER A 363 -26.56 37.16 -8.77
N TYR A 364 -27.21 38.12 -9.44
CA TYR A 364 -27.20 39.52 -9.02
C TYR A 364 -27.79 39.69 -7.62
N GLU A 365 -27.37 40.73 -6.90
CA GLU A 365 -27.73 40.99 -5.50
C GLU A 365 -29.25 40.98 -5.25
N ASP A 366 -30.05 41.53 -6.17
CA ASP A 366 -31.52 41.54 -6.04
C ASP A 366 -32.17 40.15 -6.08
N LYS A 367 -31.45 39.16 -6.63
CA LYS A 367 -31.94 37.78 -6.87
C LYS A 367 -31.23 36.74 -5.99
N ALA A 368 -30.17 37.15 -5.30
CA ALA A 368 -29.45 36.35 -4.32
C ALA A 368 -30.22 36.36 -3.00
#